data_AF-W2PI20-F1
#
_entry.id   AF-W2PI20-F1
#
_cell.length_a   1.000
_cell.length_b   1.000
_cell.length_c   1.000
_cell.angle_alpha   90.00
_cell.angle_beta   90.00
_cell.angle_gamma   90.00
#
_symmetry.space_group_name_H-M   'P 1'
#
loop_
_entity.id
_entity.type
_entity.pdbx_description
1 polymer ?
#
loop_
_entity_poly.entity_id
_entity_poly.type
_entity_poly.pdbx_seq_one_letter_code
_entity_poly.pdbx_strand_id
1 'polypeptide(L)'
;MATSQSSAVMPATMLMLQNPDKPAKMMREEEEALQRRERRRHQCRVSQRRYRDKQGSAEYNLKLDVNNLREHVQRLQGMRELLETKIWSSRLARDGAAVKAAEKYYTVFSHGMHNPEAGGDHVRKCFDMQVTFVKAFMDDDVEFGDSRGVSAVLNQWHLYTQFHATLSVRMLSAEVCGTEETPIVVVKGVLAVRLSSSIYLCTLATIFWLYT
;
A
#
# COMPACT_ATOMS: atom_id res chain seq x y z
N MET A 1 -90.59 31.71 52.82
CA MET A 1 -90.45 32.94 52.00
C MET A 1 -88.99 33.03 51.57
N ALA A 2 -88.56 33.41 50.37
CA ALA A 2 -89.17 33.58 49.03
C ALA A 2 -87.99 33.87 48.06
N THR A 3 -87.97 33.53 46.76
CA THR A 3 -88.91 32.84 45.85
C THR A 3 -88.12 32.23 44.67
N SER A 4 -88.69 31.30 43.89
CA SER A 4 -88.09 30.84 42.62
C SER A 4 -88.18 31.92 41.53
N GLN A 5 -87.12 32.11 40.75
CA GLN A 5 -87.22 32.76 39.43
C GLN A 5 -86.75 31.81 38.34
N SER A 6 -87.74 31.28 37.60
CA SER A 6 -87.53 30.48 36.42
C SER A 6 -87.00 31.38 35.29
N SER A 7 -85.75 31.16 34.88
CA SER A 7 -85.21 31.77 33.67
C SER A 7 -85.88 31.13 32.46
N ALA A 8 -86.82 31.85 31.84
CA ALA A 8 -87.51 31.40 30.65
C ALA A 8 -86.55 31.31 29.46
N VAL A 9 -85.99 30.12 29.23
CA VAL A 9 -85.25 29.79 28.01
C VAL A 9 -86.24 29.83 26.84
N MET A 10 -86.21 30.93 26.08
CA MET A 10 -87.00 31.05 24.85
C MET A 10 -86.61 29.92 23.89
N PRO A 11 -87.56 29.10 23.41
CA PRO A 11 -87.23 27.97 22.55
C PRO A 11 -86.68 28.47 21.21
N ALA A 12 -85.61 27.83 20.73
CA ALA A 12 -84.85 28.23 19.55
C ALA A 12 -85.68 28.32 18.25
N THR A 13 -86.89 27.73 18.24
CA THR A 13 -87.89 27.86 17.17
C THR A 13 -88.32 29.30 16.91
N MET A 14 -88.31 30.20 17.90
CA MET A 14 -88.81 31.58 17.72
C MET A 14 -87.82 32.50 16.98
N LEU A 15 -86.52 32.17 16.96
CA LEU A 15 -85.48 32.94 16.27
C LEU A 15 -85.43 32.76 14.74
N MET A 16 -86.13 31.74 14.22
CA MET A 16 -86.06 31.35 12.81
C MET A 16 -86.97 32.17 11.88
N LEU A 17 -87.87 32.99 12.41
CA LEU A 17 -88.90 33.72 11.64
C LEU A 17 -88.54 35.19 11.29
N GLN A 18 -87.34 35.67 11.62
CA GLN A 18 -86.98 37.09 11.50
C GLN A 18 -86.12 37.49 10.29
N ASN A 19 -85.80 36.57 9.37
CA ASN A 19 -85.26 36.91 8.04
C ASN A 19 -85.26 35.67 7.12
N PRO A 20 -86.00 35.65 6.00
CA PRO A 20 -86.07 34.48 5.11
C PRO A 20 -84.72 34.15 4.45
N ASP A 21 -83.84 35.13 4.28
CA ASP A 21 -82.52 34.95 3.66
C ASP A 21 -81.44 34.41 4.61
N LYS A 22 -81.64 34.45 5.94
CA LYS A 22 -80.67 33.92 6.92
C LYS A 22 -80.30 32.44 6.67
N PRO A 23 -81.25 31.49 6.57
CA PRO A 23 -80.92 30.09 6.29
C PRO A 23 -80.18 29.92 4.95
N ALA A 24 -80.58 30.65 3.91
CA ALA A 24 -79.95 30.61 2.59
C ALA A 24 -78.54 31.24 2.56
N LYS A 25 -78.18 32.10 3.52
CA LYS A 25 -76.81 32.60 3.73
C LYS A 25 -75.95 31.60 4.49
N MET A 26 -76.46 31.08 5.61
CA MET A 26 -75.71 30.11 6.43
C MET A 26 -75.37 28.84 5.65
N MET A 27 -76.30 28.29 4.86
CA MET A 27 -75.98 27.12 4.03
C MET A 27 -74.89 27.40 2.99
N ARG A 28 -74.85 28.59 2.38
CA ARG A 28 -73.79 28.98 1.44
C ARG A 28 -72.43 29.14 2.13
N GLU A 29 -72.41 29.73 3.32
CA GLU A 29 -71.19 29.86 4.13
C GLU A 29 -70.67 28.49 4.61
N GLU A 30 -71.56 27.57 4.96
CA GLU A 30 -71.23 26.20 5.35
C GLU A 30 -70.74 25.36 4.16
N GLU A 31 -71.37 25.49 2.99
CA GLU A 31 -70.96 24.85 1.73
C GLU A 31 -69.60 25.36 1.26
N GLU A 32 -69.33 26.67 1.34
CA GLU A 32 -67.99 27.22 1.12
C GLU A 32 -66.97 26.70 2.15
N ALA A 33 -67.34 26.61 3.42
CA ALA A 33 -66.47 26.08 4.47
C ALA A 33 -66.11 24.61 4.23
N LEU A 34 -67.08 23.80 3.78
CA LEU A 34 -66.89 22.42 3.32
C LEU A 34 -65.92 22.39 2.13
N GLN A 35 -66.16 23.16 1.06
CA GLN A 35 -65.24 23.22 -0.08
C GLN A 35 -63.82 23.70 0.30
N ARG A 36 -63.69 24.63 1.25
CA ARG A 36 -62.39 25.07 1.80
C ARG A 36 -61.71 23.96 2.62
N ARG A 37 -62.47 23.13 3.32
CA ARG A 37 -61.99 21.95 4.07
C ARG A 37 -61.56 20.83 3.13
N GLU A 38 -62.30 20.57 2.06
CA GLU A 38 -61.97 19.59 1.04
C GLU A 38 -60.71 19.97 0.25
N ARG A 39 -60.61 21.24 -0.19
CA ARG A 39 -59.39 21.77 -0.84
C ARG A 39 -58.15 21.57 0.05
N ARG A 40 -58.24 21.86 1.35
CA ARG A 40 -57.16 21.56 2.30
C ARG A 40 -56.87 20.06 2.45
N ARG A 41 -57.89 19.20 2.55
CA ARG A 41 -57.71 17.73 2.58
C ARG A 41 -57.05 17.19 1.29
N HIS A 42 -57.33 17.79 0.14
CA HIS A 42 -56.70 17.42 -1.13
C HIS A 42 -55.23 17.88 -1.17
N GLN A 43 -54.96 19.14 -0.83
CA GLN A 43 -53.59 19.69 -0.74
C GLN A 43 -52.72 18.91 0.25
N CYS A 44 -53.22 18.57 1.44
CA CYS A 44 -52.48 17.74 2.40
C CYS A 44 -52.16 16.35 1.85
N ARG A 45 -53.09 15.70 1.14
CA ARG A 45 -52.85 14.40 0.50
C ARG A 45 -51.77 14.49 -0.60
N VAL A 46 -51.83 15.51 -1.46
CA VAL A 46 -50.81 15.74 -2.50
C VAL A 46 -49.44 16.07 -1.90
N SER A 47 -49.39 16.89 -0.86
CA SER A 47 -48.15 17.27 -0.16
C SER A 47 -47.52 16.07 0.56
N GLN A 48 -48.31 15.26 1.27
CA GLN A 48 -47.83 14.02 1.88
C GLN A 48 -47.30 13.02 0.85
N ARG A 49 -47.96 12.90 -0.32
CA ARG A 49 -47.45 12.05 -1.41
C ARG A 49 -46.08 12.54 -1.88
N ARG A 50 -45.97 13.81 -2.29
CA ARG A 50 -44.71 14.43 -2.72
C ARG A 50 -43.59 14.32 -1.68
N TYR A 51 -43.91 14.45 -0.39
CA TYR A 51 -42.94 14.28 0.69
C TYR A 51 -42.41 12.84 0.77
N ARG A 52 -43.31 11.84 0.72
CA ARG A 52 -42.95 10.42 0.73
C ARG A 52 -42.16 10.03 -0.52
N ASP A 53 -42.56 10.51 -1.69
CA ASP A 53 -41.85 10.29 -2.96
C ASP A 53 -40.42 10.88 -2.87
N LYS A 54 -40.29 12.15 -2.42
CA LYS A 54 -38.98 12.80 -2.24
C LYS A 54 -38.09 12.08 -1.22
N GLN A 55 -38.65 11.60 -0.11
CA GLN A 55 -37.91 10.84 0.89
C GLN A 55 -37.44 9.49 0.32
N GLY A 56 -38.31 8.78 -0.40
CA GLY A 56 -37.98 7.51 -1.07
C GLY A 56 -36.88 7.66 -2.12
N SER A 57 -36.95 8.70 -2.96
CA SER A 57 -35.88 9.01 -3.92
C SER A 57 -34.55 9.38 -3.24
N ALA A 58 -34.58 10.13 -2.14
CA ALA A 58 -33.37 10.46 -1.38
C ALA A 58 -32.72 9.23 -0.74
N GLU A 59 -33.53 8.32 -0.16
CA GLU A 59 -33.05 7.06 0.41
C GLU A 59 -32.51 6.12 -0.68
N TYR A 60 -33.15 6.08 -1.86
CA TYR A 60 -32.68 5.31 -3.00
C TYR A 60 -31.33 5.83 -3.53
N ASN A 61 -31.20 7.14 -3.73
CA ASN A 61 -29.95 7.75 -4.18
C ASN A 61 -28.81 7.50 -3.16
N LEU A 62 -29.09 7.65 -1.87
CA LEU A 62 -28.08 7.36 -0.83
C LEU A 62 -27.64 5.89 -0.84
N LYS A 63 -28.54 4.94 -1.10
CA LYS A 63 -28.18 3.52 -1.28
C LYS A 63 -27.32 3.29 -2.52
N LEU A 64 -27.62 3.98 -3.63
CA LEU A 64 -26.82 3.94 -4.85
C LEU A 64 -25.41 4.50 -4.59
N ASP A 65 -25.29 5.65 -3.93
CA ASP A 65 -24.02 6.26 -3.56
C ASP A 65 -23.19 5.36 -2.63
N VAL A 66 -23.81 4.76 -1.60
CA VAL A 66 -23.15 3.80 -0.71
C VAL A 66 -22.62 2.59 -1.48
N ASN A 67 -23.36 2.07 -2.46
CA ASN A 67 -22.90 0.97 -3.31
C ASN A 67 -21.75 1.41 -4.23
N ASN A 68 -21.88 2.55 -4.91
CA ASN A 68 -20.82 3.14 -5.74
C ASN A 68 -19.52 3.35 -4.94
N LEU A 69 -19.61 3.84 -3.70
CA LEU A 69 -18.46 4.01 -2.81
C LEU A 69 -17.86 2.67 -2.38
N ARG A 70 -18.68 1.65 -2.09
CA ARG A 70 -18.19 0.29 -1.77
C ARG A 70 -17.43 -0.33 -2.94
N GLU A 71 -17.96 -0.23 -4.15
CA GLU A 71 -17.29 -0.69 -5.37
C GLU A 71 -15.97 0.08 -5.60
N HIS A 72 -15.94 1.38 -5.35
CA HIS A 72 -14.72 2.18 -5.42
C HIS A 72 -13.66 1.76 -4.40
N VAL A 73 -14.07 1.51 -3.14
CA VAL A 73 -13.16 1.03 -2.09
C VAL A 73 -12.61 -0.35 -2.44
N GLN A 74 -13.46 -1.29 -2.88
CA GLN A 74 -13.03 -2.63 -3.31
C GLN A 74 -12.06 -2.56 -4.50
N ARG A 75 -12.34 -1.71 -5.49
CA ARG A 75 -11.43 -1.47 -6.63
C ARG A 75 -10.08 -0.91 -6.19
N LEU A 76 -10.07 0.07 -5.29
CA LEU A 76 -8.83 0.67 -4.77
C LEU A 76 -8.03 -0.33 -3.90
N GLN A 77 -8.71 -1.17 -3.12
CA GLN A 77 -8.09 -2.26 -2.36
C GLN A 77 -7.41 -3.27 -3.30
N GLY A 78 -8.13 -3.77 -4.32
CA GLY A 78 -7.56 -4.67 -5.32
C GLY A 78 -6.39 -4.04 -6.11
N MET A 79 -6.47 -2.75 -6.46
CA MET A 79 -5.35 -2.03 -7.07
C MET A 79 -4.14 -1.93 -6.14
N ARG A 80 -4.35 -1.69 -4.85
CA ARG A 80 -3.27 -1.66 -3.85
C ARG A 80 -2.60 -3.03 -3.73
N GLU A 81 -3.37 -4.11 -3.62
CA GLU A 81 -2.85 -5.49 -3.54
C GLU A 81 -2.04 -5.88 -4.79
N LEU A 82 -2.50 -5.49 -5.98
CA LEU A 82 -1.76 -5.68 -7.24
C LEU A 82 -0.45 -4.87 -7.30
N LEU A 83 -0.42 -3.65 -6.74
CA LEU A 83 0.80 -2.86 -6.66
C LEU A 83 1.78 -3.42 -5.63
N GLU A 84 1.30 -3.82 -4.44
CA GLU A 84 2.13 -4.44 -3.40
C GLU A 84 2.76 -5.74 -3.91
N THR A 85 1.98 -6.65 -4.51
CA THR A 85 2.50 -7.90 -5.09
C THR A 85 3.52 -7.64 -6.21
N LYS A 86 3.31 -6.63 -7.07
CA LYS A 86 4.29 -6.22 -8.10
C LYS A 86 5.60 -5.71 -7.49
N ILE A 87 5.52 -4.86 -6.45
CA ILE A 87 6.70 -4.35 -5.74
C ILE A 87 7.47 -5.50 -5.09
N TRP A 88 6.79 -6.40 -4.37
CA TRP A 88 7.42 -7.56 -3.73
C TRP A 88 8.09 -8.49 -4.73
N SER A 89 7.43 -8.79 -5.85
CA SER A 89 7.99 -9.64 -6.92
C SER A 89 9.23 -9.00 -7.56
N SER A 90 9.19 -7.68 -7.81
CA SER A 90 10.30 -6.93 -8.39
C SER A 90 11.50 -6.81 -7.45
N ARG A 91 11.27 -6.58 -6.15
CA ARG A 91 12.32 -6.61 -5.12
C ARG A 91 12.94 -8.00 -5.02
N LEU A 92 12.14 -9.04 -4.80
CA LEU A 92 12.66 -10.41 -4.65
C LEU A 92 13.47 -10.89 -5.86
N ALA A 93 13.08 -10.51 -7.09
CA ALA A 93 13.84 -10.82 -8.30
C ALA A 93 15.20 -10.11 -8.36
N ARG A 94 15.27 -8.82 -7.99
CA ARG A 94 16.52 -8.03 -7.97
C ARG A 94 17.41 -8.39 -6.80
N ASP A 95 16.86 -8.46 -5.60
CA ASP A 95 17.57 -8.85 -4.39
C ASP A 95 18.18 -10.25 -4.57
N GLY A 96 17.41 -11.18 -5.17
CA GLY A 96 17.89 -12.49 -5.56
C GLY A 96 18.99 -12.49 -6.63
N ALA A 97 19.02 -11.52 -7.54
CA ALA A 97 20.11 -11.34 -8.50
C ALA A 97 21.38 -10.80 -7.82
N ALA A 98 21.25 -9.79 -6.97
CA ALA A 98 22.35 -9.17 -6.23
C ALA A 98 22.98 -10.14 -5.21
N VAL A 99 22.17 -10.94 -4.50
CA VAL A 99 22.66 -12.01 -3.62
C VAL A 99 23.39 -13.10 -4.40
N LYS A 100 22.86 -13.55 -5.55
CA LYS A 100 23.56 -14.51 -6.43
C LYS A 100 24.85 -13.95 -7.02
N ALA A 101 24.91 -12.64 -7.25
CA ALA A 101 26.12 -11.96 -7.68
C ALA A 101 27.22 -12.09 -6.61
N ALA A 102 26.90 -11.74 -5.35
CA ALA A 102 27.80 -11.92 -4.22
C ALA A 102 28.19 -13.40 -3.99
N GLU A 103 27.24 -14.33 -4.06
CA GLU A 103 27.48 -15.78 -3.93
C GLU A 103 28.52 -16.30 -4.94
N LYS A 104 28.41 -15.86 -6.21
CA LYS A 104 29.38 -16.20 -7.26
C LYS A 104 30.77 -15.64 -6.95
N TYR A 105 30.87 -14.39 -6.50
CA TYR A 105 32.15 -13.79 -6.12
C TYR A 105 32.84 -14.57 -5.00
N TYR A 106 32.12 -14.91 -3.92
CA TYR A 106 32.66 -15.72 -2.82
C TYR A 106 33.02 -17.15 -3.26
N THR A 107 32.33 -17.70 -4.27
CA THR A 107 32.64 -19.02 -4.85
C THR A 107 33.93 -18.97 -5.67
N VAL A 108 34.07 -17.97 -6.55
CA VAL A 108 35.23 -17.76 -7.45
C VAL A 108 36.52 -17.54 -6.66
N PHE A 109 36.45 -16.87 -5.51
CA PHE A 109 37.60 -16.63 -4.62
C PHE A 109 37.57 -17.48 -3.33
N SER A 110 36.84 -18.60 -3.34
CA SER A 110 36.67 -19.49 -2.18
C SER A 110 37.98 -20.02 -1.58
N HIS A 111 39.05 -20.05 -2.38
CA HIS A 111 40.41 -20.48 -1.99
C HIS A 111 41.47 -19.39 -2.26
N GLY A 112 41.04 -18.12 -2.36
CA GLY A 112 41.89 -17.01 -2.78
C GLY A 112 42.11 -16.97 -4.29
N MET A 113 43.17 -16.28 -4.69
CA MET A 113 43.53 -16.03 -6.09
C MET A 113 44.66 -16.97 -6.53
N HIS A 114 44.44 -17.68 -7.64
CA HIS A 114 45.42 -18.62 -8.16
C HIS A 114 46.70 -17.90 -8.60
N ASN A 115 47.87 -18.48 -8.29
CA ASN A 115 49.14 -17.95 -8.79
C ASN A 115 49.46 -18.56 -10.17
N PRO A 116 49.47 -17.79 -11.27
CA PRO A 116 49.73 -18.31 -12.61
C PRO A 116 51.19 -18.72 -12.86
N GLU A 117 52.13 -18.28 -12.02
CA GLU A 117 53.57 -18.58 -12.13
C GLU A 117 53.98 -19.83 -11.35
N ALA A 118 53.23 -20.18 -10.30
CA ALA A 118 53.54 -21.30 -9.41
C ALA A 118 52.80 -22.61 -9.75
N GLY A 119 52.06 -22.66 -10.85
CA GLY A 119 51.25 -23.83 -11.24
C GLY A 119 51.25 -24.09 -12.74
N GLY A 120 50.92 -25.33 -13.13
CA GLY A 120 50.75 -25.71 -14.53
C GLY A 120 49.47 -25.15 -15.17
N ASP A 121 49.25 -25.47 -16.45
CA ASP A 121 48.18 -24.93 -17.31
C ASP A 121 46.78 -24.83 -16.67
N HIS A 122 46.42 -25.76 -15.79
CA HIS A 122 45.14 -25.73 -15.09
C HIS A 122 45.03 -24.52 -14.14
N VAL A 123 46.06 -24.24 -13.35
CA VAL A 123 46.09 -23.12 -12.40
C VAL A 123 46.06 -21.80 -13.14
N ARG A 124 46.77 -21.70 -14.27
CA ARG A 124 46.73 -20.54 -15.16
C ARG A 124 45.33 -20.29 -15.72
N LYS A 125 44.62 -21.34 -16.20
CA LYS A 125 43.22 -21.23 -16.64
C LYS A 125 42.28 -20.77 -15.52
N CYS A 126 42.48 -21.25 -14.29
CA CYS A 126 41.70 -20.80 -13.13
C CYS A 126 41.97 -19.33 -12.79
N PHE A 127 43.22 -18.86 -12.87
CA PHE A 127 43.57 -17.45 -12.74
C PHE A 127 42.93 -16.59 -13.84
N ASP A 128 43.06 -17.00 -15.11
CA ASP A 128 42.47 -16.28 -16.25
C ASP A 128 40.94 -16.19 -16.11
N MET A 129 40.29 -17.24 -15.60
CA MET A 129 38.87 -17.24 -15.25
C MET A 129 38.55 -16.25 -14.12
N GLN A 130 39.36 -16.20 -13.04
CA GLN A 130 39.17 -15.23 -11.94
C GLN A 130 39.31 -13.78 -12.44
N VAL A 131 40.34 -13.48 -13.23
CA VAL A 131 40.56 -12.14 -13.81
C VAL A 131 39.43 -11.76 -14.77
N THR A 132 39.00 -12.69 -15.63
CA THR A 132 37.88 -12.47 -16.57
C THR A 132 36.56 -12.28 -15.82
N PHE A 133 36.36 -13.01 -14.72
CA PHE A 133 35.18 -12.85 -13.87
C PHE A 133 35.12 -11.44 -13.26
N VAL A 134 36.19 -10.95 -12.61
CA VAL A 134 36.16 -9.62 -11.98
C VAL A 134 35.93 -8.52 -13.01
N LYS A 135 36.62 -8.55 -14.16
CA LYS A 135 36.37 -7.61 -15.28
C LYS A 135 34.95 -7.74 -15.85
N ALA A 136 34.42 -8.95 -15.90
CA ALA A 136 33.06 -9.31 -16.28
C ALA A 136 31.95 -8.76 -15.35
N PHE A 137 32.28 -8.49 -14.08
CA PHE A 137 31.34 -8.49 -12.97
C PHE A 137 31.34 -7.20 -12.15
N MET A 138 32.43 -6.42 -12.19
CA MET A 138 32.56 -5.15 -11.49
C MET A 138 32.61 -3.99 -12.48
N ASP A 139 32.15 -2.84 -12.03
CA ASP A 139 32.34 -1.58 -12.74
C ASP A 139 33.83 -1.23 -12.87
N ASP A 140 34.23 -0.58 -13.96
CA ASP A 140 35.63 -0.20 -14.21
C ASP A 140 36.17 0.77 -13.14
N ASP A 141 35.31 1.58 -12.53
CA ASP A 141 35.59 2.57 -11.49
C ASP A 141 35.25 2.06 -10.06
N VAL A 142 35.05 0.74 -9.87
CA VAL A 142 34.67 0.11 -8.59
C VAL A 142 35.55 0.56 -7.41
N GLU A 143 34.93 0.95 -6.30
CA GLU A 143 35.62 1.38 -5.08
C GLU A 143 35.80 0.21 -4.10
N PHE A 144 37.02 0.00 -3.62
CA PHE A 144 37.38 -1.09 -2.70
C PHE A 144 38.32 -0.56 -1.59
N GLY A 145 37.73 -0.20 -0.45
CA GLY A 145 38.44 0.54 0.59
C GLY A 145 38.90 1.91 0.06
N ASP A 146 40.16 2.26 0.30
CA ASP A 146 40.76 3.52 -0.20
C ASP A 146 41.28 3.42 -1.65
N SER A 147 40.97 2.33 -2.37
CA SER A 147 41.47 2.06 -3.72
C SER A 147 40.35 1.98 -4.75
N ARG A 148 40.65 2.26 -6.02
CA ARG A 148 39.66 2.29 -7.11
C ARG A 148 40.07 1.40 -8.30
N GLY A 149 39.07 0.83 -8.94
CA GLY A 149 39.12 0.08 -10.18
C GLY A 149 39.40 -1.41 -10.02
N VAL A 150 39.05 -2.17 -11.06
CA VAL A 150 39.18 -3.64 -11.14
C VAL A 150 40.59 -4.14 -10.78
N SER A 151 41.63 -3.39 -11.17
CA SER A 151 43.03 -3.72 -10.86
C SER A 151 43.35 -3.67 -9.36
N ALA A 152 42.73 -2.75 -8.60
CA ALA A 152 42.90 -2.69 -7.15
C ALA A 152 42.31 -3.92 -6.46
N VAL A 153 41.12 -4.37 -6.88
CA VAL A 153 40.46 -5.57 -6.34
C VAL A 153 41.31 -6.82 -6.59
N LEU A 154 41.83 -6.99 -7.82
CA LEU A 154 42.73 -8.10 -8.15
C LEU A 154 44.05 -8.05 -7.36
N ASN A 155 44.62 -6.86 -7.16
CA ASN A 155 45.83 -6.69 -6.35
C ASN A 155 45.59 -7.06 -4.88
N GLN A 156 44.46 -6.66 -4.29
CA GLN A 156 44.12 -7.04 -2.90
C GLN A 156 43.98 -8.56 -2.74
N TRP A 157 43.32 -9.24 -3.69
CA TRP A 157 43.24 -10.70 -3.69
C TRP A 157 44.59 -11.39 -3.85
N HIS A 158 45.48 -10.85 -4.70
CA HIS A 158 46.84 -11.35 -4.83
C HIS A 158 47.59 -11.25 -3.49
N LEU A 159 47.56 -10.07 -2.84
CA LEU A 159 48.18 -9.83 -1.54
C LEU A 159 47.61 -10.77 -0.46
N TYR A 160 46.29 -10.87 -0.31
CA TYR A 160 45.65 -11.76 0.66
C TYR A 160 46.05 -13.23 0.47
N THR A 161 46.29 -13.67 -0.77
CA THR A 161 46.68 -15.05 -1.05
C THR A 161 48.18 -15.29 -0.90
N GLN A 162 49.01 -14.28 -1.14
CA GLN A 162 50.48 -14.38 -1.11
C GLN A 162 51.04 -14.67 0.30
N PHE A 163 50.45 -14.08 1.35
CA PHE A 163 51.01 -14.16 2.72
C PHE A 163 50.60 -15.41 3.51
N HIS A 164 49.84 -16.33 2.91
CA HIS A 164 49.14 -17.39 3.65
C HIS A 164 49.32 -18.77 3.01
N ALA A 165 49.67 -19.77 3.81
CA ALA A 165 49.90 -21.14 3.31
C ALA A 165 48.62 -21.80 2.80
N THR A 166 47.47 -21.44 3.39
CA THR A 166 46.13 -21.69 2.85
C THR A 166 45.22 -20.52 3.23
N LEU A 167 44.44 -20.03 2.29
CA LEU A 167 43.33 -19.10 2.53
C LEU A 167 42.05 -19.78 2.04
N SER A 168 40.96 -19.67 2.80
CA SER A 168 39.62 -19.96 2.30
C SER A 168 38.59 -18.96 2.78
N VAL A 169 37.63 -18.65 1.91
CA VAL A 169 36.55 -17.70 2.17
C VAL A 169 35.22 -18.37 1.87
N ARG A 170 34.25 -18.19 2.78
CA ARG A 170 32.88 -18.66 2.58
C ARG A 170 31.87 -17.60 2.97
N MET A 171 30.80 -17.49 2.20
CA MET A 171 29.59 -16.77 2.59
C MET A 171 28.79 -17.62 3.61
N LEU A 172 28.18 -16.97 4.59
CA LEU A 172 27.19 -17.56 5.51
C LEU A 172 25.77 -17.11 5.16
N SER A 173 25.60 -15.81 4.95
CA SER A 173 24.35 -15.18 4.55
C SER A 173 24.63 -13.86 3.84
N ALA A 174 23.65 -13.39 3.07
CA ALA A 174 23.65 -12.06 2.48
C ALA A 174 22.27 -11.42 2.68
N GLU A 175 22.27 -10.13 2.96
CA GLU A 175 21.08 -9.30 3.15
C GLU A 175 21.19 -8.11 2.19
N VAL A 176 20.09 -7.75 1.50
CA VAL A 176 20.06 -6.58 0.61
C VAL A 176 19.42 -5.42 1.36
N CYS A 177 20.09 -4.27 1.30
CA CYS A 177 19.73 -3.03 1.97
C CYS A 177 19.85 -1.86 0.97
N GLY A 178 19.50 -0.65 1.36
CA GLY A 178 19.59 0.53 0.50
C GLY A 178 18.31 0.83 -0.28
N THR A 179 18.44 1.52 -1.40
CA THR A 179 17.31 1.96 -2.22
C THR A 179 17.11 1.04 -3.43
N GLU A 180 16.04 1.28 -4.19
CA GLU A 180 15.77 0.58 -5.45
C GLU A 180 16.80 0.92 -6.56
N GLU A 181 17.41 2.10 -6.48
CA GLU A 181 18.40 2.62 -7.44
C GLU A 181 19.84 2.31 -7.02
N THR A 182 20.08 2.16 -5.70
CA THR A 182 21.38 1.85 -5.10
C THR A 182 21.27 0.68 -4.12
N PRO A 183 21.18 -0.56 -4.62
CA PRO A 183 21.13 -1.75 -3.78
C PRO A 183 22.50 -2.07 -3.17
N ILE A 184 22.53 -2.28 -1.85
CA ILE A 184 23.72 -2.60 -1.08
C ILE A 184 23.60 -4.04 -0.60
N VAL A 185 24.53 -4.91 -1.03
CA VAL A 185 24.57 -6.31 -0.55
C VAL A 185 25.51 -6.41 0.65
N VAL A 186 24.96 -6.68 1.83
CA VAL A 186 25.70 -6.89 3.07
C VAL A 186 25.92 -8.38 3.26
N VAL A 187 27.18 -8.83 3.12
CA VAL A 187 27.54 -10.25 3.24
C VAL A 187 28.16 -10.56 4.60
N LYS A 188 27.63 -11.57 5.29
CA LYS A 188 28.25 -12.17 6.48
C LYS A 188 29.05 -13.38 6.00
N GLY A 189 30.37 -13.33 6.15
CA GLY A 189 31.29 -14.38 5.70
C GLY A 189 32.34 -14.77 6.74
N VAL A 190 33.05 -15.86 6.46
CA VAL A 190 34.18 -16.35 7.25
C VAL A 190 35.40 -16.43 6.36
N LEU A 191 36.47 -15.74 6.74
CA LEU A 191 37.83 -15.96 6.25
C LEU A 191 38.54 -16.91 7.22
N ALA A 192 39.05 -18.02 6.71
CA ALA A 192 39.93 -18.94 7.43
C ALA A 192 41.32 -18.92 6.79
N VAL A 193 42.34 -18.65 7.60
CA VAL A 193 43.72 -18.51 7.14
C VAL A 193 44.64 -19.40 7.96
N ARG A 194 45.58 -20.06 7.27
CA ARG A 194 46.74 -20.71 7.90
C ARG A 194 47.97 -19.83 7.74
N LEU A 195 48.30 -19.10 8.80
CA LEU A 195 49.64 -18.58 9.00
C LEU A 195 50.57 -19.72 9.42
N SER A 196 51.87 -19.58 9.21
CA SER A 196 52.86 -20.65 9.39
C SER A 196 53.06 -21.15 10.83
N SER A 197 52.28 -20.67 11.81
CA SER A 197 52.22 -21.25 13.17
C SER A 197 50.89 -21.07 13.94
N SER A 198 49.82 -20.54 13.31
CA SER A 198 48.48 -20.49 13.95
C SER A 198 47.34 -20.21 12.98
N ILE A 199 46.11 -20.58 13.38
CA ILE A 199 44.88 -20.34 12.62
C ILE A 199 44.07 -19.25 13.33
N TYR A 200 43.66 -18.23 12.58
CA TYR A 200 42.76 -17.17 13.06
C TYR A 200 41.53 -17.10 12.16
N LEU A 201 40.38 -16.76 12.76
CA LEU A 201 39.14 -16.46 12.07
C LEU A 201 38.99 -14.94 11.99
N CYS A 202 38.92 -14.41 10.77
CA CYS A 202 38.59 -13.00 10.54
C CYS A 202 37.23 -12.89 9.84
N THR A 203 36.41 -11.95 10.30
CA THR A 203 35.16 -11.56 9.64
C THR A 203 35.45 -10.49 8.60
N LEU A 204 35.58 -10.89 7.33
CA LEU A 204 35.59 -9.93 6.22
C LEU A 204 34.17 -9.45 5.94
N ALA A 205 33.88 -8.20 6.33
CA ALA A 205 32.69 -7.48 5.92
C ALA A 205 32.98 -6.76 4.59
N THR A 206 32.84 -7.47 3.47
CA THR A 206 32.98 -6.88 2.13
C THR A 206 31.67 -6.18 1.76
N ILE A 207 31.65 -4.84 1.82
CA ILE A 207 30.53 -4.04 1.33
C ILE A 207 30.69 -3.92 -0.18
N PHE A 208 29.78 -4.54 -0.93
CA PHE A 208 29.73 -4.37 -2.38
C PHE A 208 28.84 -3.18 -2.75
N TRP A 209 29.46 -2.13 -3.27
CA TRP A 209 28.77 -1.16 -4.10
C TRP A 209 28.63 -1.74 -5.51
N LEU A 210 27.50 -2.40 -5.76
CA LEU A 210 27.05 -2.67 -7.12
C LEU A 210 26.44 -1.37 -7.68
N TYR A 211 27.30 -0.46 -8.13
CA TYR A 211 26.89 0.57 -9.08
C TYR A 211 26.53 -0.12 -10.40
N THR A 212 25.34 0.20 -10.91
CA THR A 212 24.78 -0.26 -12.19
C THR A 212 24.52 0.93 -13.10
#